data_AF-A0A2E7UWT1-F1
#
_entry.id   AF-A0A2E7UWT1-F1
#
_cell.length_a   1.000
_cell.length_b   1.000
_cell.length_c   1.000
_cell.angle_alpha   90.00
_cell.angle_beta   90.00
_cell.angle_gamma   90.00
#
_symmetry.space_group_name_H-M   'P 1'
#
loop_
_entity.id
_entity.type
_entity.pdbx_description
1 polymer ?
#
loop_
_entity_poly.entity_id
_entity_poly.type
_entity_poly.pdbx_seq_one_letter_code
_entity_poly.pdbx_strand_id
1 'polypeptide(L)'
;MNDEAPSHSTLDEEHLAPLAIRFMNALERRRAGQLDRASEEPRSILRVEPRLAEPHMELASIHLAMEQPERGLEHAREAVRLLESSARWNEDLPENVLKSLAHNLLGEAMRKMADQDSVVFGAPEKWKTLMEQAKHAFRTAAALDPENQH
;
A
#
# COMPACT_ATOMS: atom_id res chain seq x y z
N MET A 1 7.94 2.78 41.40
CA MET A 1 8.14 2.64 39.95
C MET A 1 6.79 2.34 39.34
N ASN A 2 6.14 3.34 38.74
CA ASN A 2 4.97 3.13 37.90
C ASN A 2 5.43 3.39 36.46
N ASP A 3 5.47 2.35 35.65
CA ASP A 3 5.64 2.47 34.20
C ASP A 3 4.34 3.03 33.62
N GLU A 4 4.39 4.24 33.10
CA GLU A 4 3.37 4.82 32.25
C GLU A 4 3.37 4.07 30.91
N ALA A 5 2.35 3.24 30.68
CA ALA A 5 1.99 2.84 29.32
C ALA A 5 1.62 4.09 28.52
N PRO A 6 1.99 4.20 27.22
CA PRO A 6 1.67 5.38 26.44
C PRO A 6 0.14 5.55 26.40
N SER A 7 -0.29 6.72 26.83
CA SER A 7 -1.67 7.18 26.75
C SER A 7 -2.08 7.20 25.27
N HIS A 8 -2.75 6.15 24.81
CA HIS A 8 -3.62 6.25 23.64
C HIS A 8 -4.74 7.19 24.05
N SER A 9 -4.62 8.43 23.59
CA SER A 9 -5.55 9.50 23.88
C SER A 9 -6.91 9.10 23.32
N THR A 10 -7.90 8.97 24.20
CA THR A 10 -9.33 8.74 23.86
C THR A 10 -9.91 9.74 22.84
N LEU A 11 -9.19 10.83 22.50
CA LEU A 11 -9.52 11.78 21.44
C LEU A 11 -9.14 11.30 20.02
N ASP A 12 -8.29 10.27 19.89
CA ASP A 12 -7.85 9.74 18.60
C ASP A 12 -8.86 8.72 18.03
N GLU A 13 -9.52 7.91 18.86
CA GLU A 13 -10.47 6.88 18.42
C GLU A 13 -11.76 7.47 17.78
N GLU A 14 -12.26 8.61 18.28
CA GLU A 14 -13.47 9.26 17.76
C GLU A 14 -13.28 9.87 16.37
N HIS A 15 -12.09 10.40 16.06
CA HIS A 15 -11.76 10.94 14.73
C HIS A 15 -11.39 9.85 13.72
N LEU A 16 -10.92 8.69 14.19
CA LEU A 16 -10.55 7.56 13.32
C LEU A 16 -11.76 6.71 12.91
N ALA A 17 -12.83 6.63 13.71
CA ALA A 17 -14.02 5.85 13.37
C ALA A 17 -14.68 6.30 12.03
N PRO A 18 -14.86 7.60 11.74
CA PRO A 18 -15.31 8.06 10.42
C PRO A 18 -14.35 7.68 9.29
N LEU A 19 -13.04 7.66 9.55
CA LEU A 19 -12.07 7.23 8.56
C LEU A 19 -12.24 5.73 8.29
N ALA A 20 -12.40 4.90 9.32
CA ALA A 20 -12.47 3.45 9.17
C ALA A 20 -13.66 3.04 8.29
N ILE A 21 -14.80 3.73 8.45
CA ILE A 21 -15.97 3.57 7.59
C ILE A 21 -15.64 3.92 6.14
N ARG A 22 -14.93 5.04 5.89
CA ARG A 22 -14.49 5.42 4.55
C ARG A 22 -13.54 4.38 3.95
N PHE A 23 -12.63 3.84 4.75
CA PHE A 23 -11.70 2.80 4.31
C PHE A 23 -12.44 1.52 3.91
N MET A 24 -13.38 1.07 4.74
CA MET A 24 -14.24 -0.08 4.41
C MET A 24 -15.07 0.15 3.15
N ASN A 25 -15.61 1.36 2.96
CA ASN A 25 -16.31 1.73 1.73
C ASN A 25 -15.40 1.66 0.50
N ALA A 26 -14.13 2.08 0.63
CA ALA A 26 -13.13 1.97 -0.44
C ALA A 26 -12.93 0.50 -0.85
N LEU A 27 -12.75 -0.39 0.13
CA LEU A 27 -12.57 -1.82 -0.08
C LEU A 27 -13.75 -2.44 -0.81
N GLU A 28 -14.98 -2.15 -0.36
CA GLU A 28 -16.19 -2.67 -0.98
C GLU A 28 -16.38 -2.14 -2.41
N ARG A 29 -16.12 -0.86 -2.64
CA ARG A 29 -16.16 -0.29 -4.00
C ARG A 29 -15.11 -0.90 -4.93
N ARG A 30 -13.89 -1.12 -4.42
CA ARG A 30 -12.81 -1.79 -5.18
C ARG A 30 -13.22 -3.20 -5.56
N ARG A 31 -13.76 -3.99 -4.63
CA ARG A 31 -14.29 -5.34 -4.87
C ARG A 31 -15.42 -5.34 -5.90
N ALA A 32 -16.26 -4.31 -5.89
CA ALA A 32 -17.32 -4.11 -6.87
C ALA A 32 -16.85 -3.56 -8.23
N GLY A 33 -15.54 -3.37 -8.44
CA GLY A 33 -14.96 -2.84 -9.68
C GLY A 33 -15.21 -1.34 -9.90
N GLN A 34 -15.73 -0.61 -8.91
CA GLN A 34 -16.01 0.83 -8.98
C GLN A 34 -14.73 1.64 -8.67
N LEU A 35 -13.66 1.39 -9.42
CA LEU A 35 -12.29 1.80 -9.09
C LEU A 35 -12.12 3.32 -8.95
N ASP A 36 -12.74 4.12 -9.82
CA ASP A 36 -12.68 5.58 -9.72
C ASP A 36 -13.23 6.08 -8.39
N ARG A 37 -14.42 5.61 -8.01
CA ARG A 37 -15.08 5.95 -6.74
C ARG A 37 -14.34 5.37 -5.54
N ALA A 38 -13.78 4.16 -5.69
CA ALA A 38 -12.99 3.54 -4.64
C ALA A 38 -11.76 4.39 -4.28
N SER A 39 -11.17 5.12 -5.25
CA SER A 39 -10.00 5.97 -5.01
C SER A 39 -10.28 7.24 -4.21
N GLU A 40 -11.54 7.70 -4.15
CA GLU A 40 -11.91 8.95 -3.47
C GLU A 40 -11.80 8.85 -1.95
N GLU A 41 -12.12 7.68 -1.39
CA GLU A 41 -12.17 7.45 0.05
C GLU A 41 -10.76 7.40 0.66
N PRO A 42 -9.79 6.60 0.15
CA PRO A 42 -8.41 6.63 0.64
C PRO A 42 -7.75 8.01 0.49
N ARG A 43 -8.02 8.74 -0.61
CA ARG A 43 -7.53 10.12 -0.76
C ARG A 43 -8.11 11.05 0.30
N SER A 44 -9.37 10.85 0.68
CA SER A 44 -10.00 11.63 1.74
C SER A 44 -9.42 11.31 3.11
N ILE A 45 -9.04 10.06 3.35
CA ILE A 45 -8.32 9.66 4.57
C ILE A 45 -6.95 10.33 4.62
N LEU A 46 -6.18 10.28 3.53
CA LEU A 46 -4.85 10.90 3.45
C LEU A 46 -4.85 12.44 3.57
N ARG A 47 -5.98 13.09 3.26
CA ARG A 47 -6.13 14.54 3.53
C ARG A 47 -6.25 14.86 5.02
N VAL A 48 -6.72 13.91 5.81
CA VAL A 48 -6.87 14.05 7.27
C VAL A 48 -5.61 13.56 7.98
N GLU A 49 -5.16 12.35 7.64
CA GLU A 49 -3.92 11.77 8.17
C GLU A 49 -3.03 11.28 7.01
N PRO A 50 -2.05 12.10 6.56
CA PRO A 50 -1.20 11.77 5.42
C PRO A 50 -0.13 10.72 5.74
N ARG A 51 0.04 10.33 7.02
CA ARG A 51 1.12 9.42 7.43
C ARG A 51 0.68 7.96 7.49
N LEU A 52 -0.55 7.61 7.11
CA LEU A 52 -1.03 6.23 7.17
C LEU A 52 -0.58 5.43 5.94
N ALA A 53 0.03 4.28 6.17
CA ALA A 53 0.44 3.37 5.10
C ALA A 53 -0.75 2.70 4.38
N GLU A 54 -1.81 2.32 5.08
CA GLU A 54 -2.91 1.51 4.55
C GLU A 54 -3.72 2.20 3.44
N PRO A 55 -4.08 3.49 3.55
CA PRO A 55 -4.70 4.21 2.42
C PRO A 55 -3.78 4.30 1.19
N HIS A 56 -2.46 4.40 1.40
CA HIS A 56 -1.50 4.31 0.29
C HIS A 56 -1.48 2.91 -0.33
N MET A 57 -1.52 1.84 0.46
CA MET A 57 -1.64 0.47 -0.06
C MET A 57 -2.91 0.27 -0.89
N GLU A 58 -4.05 0.77 -0.41
CA GLU A 58 -5.31 0.68 -1.16
C GLU A 58 -5.28 1.50 -2.46
N LEU A 59 -4.73 2.72 -2.44
CA LEU A 59 -4.55 3.48 -3.68
C LEU A 59 -3.63 2.77 -4.67
N ALA A 60 -2.55 2.14 -4.18
CA ALA A 60 -1.68 1.34 -5.04
C ALA A 60 -2.47 0.20 -5.71
N SER A 61 -3.23 -0.58 -4.94
CA SER A 61 -4.06 -1.66 -5.47
C SER A 61 -5.10 -1.15 -6.49
N ILE A 62 -5.79 -0.05 -6.19
CA ILE A 62 -6.78 0.56 -7.08
C ILE A 62 -6.13 1.01 -8.40
N HIS A 63 -4.99 1.69 -8.34
CA HIS A 63 -4.29 2.15 -9.54
C HIS A 63 -3.74 1.00 -10.38
N LEU A 64 -3.27 -0.09 -9.77
CA LEU A 64 -2.84 -1.29 -10.49
C LEU A 64 -3.99 -2.01 -11.19
N ALA A 65 -5.18 -2.01 -10.59
CA ALA A 65 -6.42 -2.53 -11.19
C ALA A 65 -6.93 -1.64 -12.34
N MET A 66 -6.67 -0.32 -12.29
CA MET A 66 -6.97 0.62 -13.38
C MET A 66 -5.91 0.65 -14.49
N GLU A 67 -4.92 -0.25 -14.48
CA GLU A 67 -3.79 -0.26 -15.42
C GLU A 67 -2.98 1.05 -15.43
N GLN A 68 -2.86 1.69 -14.26
CA GLN A 68 -2.08 2.91 -14.04
C GLN A 68 -0.86 2.61 -13.14
N PRO A 69 0.12 1.80 -13.60
CA PRO A 69 1.19 1.31 -12.76
C PRO A 69 2.14 2.41 -12.26
N GLU A 70 2.23 3.56 -12.92
CA GLU A 70 3.00 4.72 -12.44
C GLU A 70 2.45 5.23 -11.11
N ARG A 71 1.14 5.48 -11.06
CA ARG A 71 0.45 5.94 -9.84
C ARG A 71 0.43 4.85 -8.78
N GLY A 72 0.26 3.59 -9.20
CA GLY A 72 0.36 2.44 -8.31
C GLY A 72 1.73 2.37 -7.63
N LEU A 73 2.80 2.59 -8.39
CA LEU A 73 4.18 2.55 -7.91
C LEU A 73 4.46 3.67 -6.91
N GLU A 74 3.99 4.89 -7.17
CA GLU A 74 4.14 6.03 -6.24
C GLU A 74 3.54 5.71 -4.88
N HIS A 75 2.30 5.22 -4.84
CA HIS A 75 1.63 4.90 -3.59
C HIS A 75 2.21 3.65 -2.90
N ALA A 76 2.62 2.63 -3.64
CA ALA A 76 3.26 1.46 -3.05
C ALA A 76 4.60 1.79 -2.38
N ARG A 77 5.40 2.67 -2.99
CA ARG A 77 6.65 3.17 -2.39
C ARG A 77 6.39 3.92 -1.10
N GLU A 78 5.38 4.78 -1.09
CA GLU A 78 5.06 5.56 0.09
C GLU A 78 4.53 4.67 1.23
N ALA A 79 3.72 3.67 0.93
CA ALA A 79 3.29 2.68 1.90
C ALA A 79 4.48 1.96 2.56
N VAL A 80 5.43 1.47 1.76
CA VAL A 80 6.66 0.83 2.29
C VAL A 80 7.45 1.79 3.17
N ARG A 81 7.67 3.02 2.72
CA ARG A 81 8.40 4.06 3.47
C ARG A 81 7.74 4.38 4.81
N LEU A 82 6.41 4.46 4.84
CA LEU A 82 5.65 4.75 6.06
C LEU A 82 5.68 3.58 7.05
N LEU A 83 5.58 2.34 6.56
CA LEU A 83 5.70 1.14 7.41
C LEU A 83 7.11 0.96 7.99
N GLU A 84 8.16 1.40 7.29
CA GLU A 84 9.51 1.46 7.85
C GLU A 84 9.62 2.44 9.03
N SER A 85 8.81 3.51 9.01
CA SER A 85 8.68 4.48 10.11
C SER A 85 7.59 4.12 11.14
N SER A 86 7.06 2.90 11.11
CA SER A 86 5.96 2.41 11.96
C SER A 86 4.67 3.24 11.89
N ALA A 87 4.43 3.94 10.78
CA ALA A 87 3.26 4.77 10.57
C ALA A 87 2.11 3.95 9.95
N ARG A 88 1.39 3.24 10.82
CA ARG A 88 0.24 2.38 10.49
C ARG A 88 -0.99 2.82 11.26
N TRP A 89 -2.14 2.64 10.65
CA TRP A 89 -3.43 2.89 11.26
C TRP A 89 -3.91 1.68 12.04
N ASN A 90 -3.89 0.50 11.42
CA ASN A 90 -4.49 -0.68 11.99
C ASN A 90 -3.45 -1.54 12.72
N GLU A 91 -3.72 -1.83 13.99
CA GLU A 91 -2.91 -2.73 14.79
C GLU A 91 -3.29 -4.21 14.68
N ASP A 92 -4.47 -4.52 14.13
CA ASP A 92 -5.04 -5.85 13.98
C ASP A 92 -4.17 -6.77 13.09
N LEU A 93 -3.54 -6.19 12.06
CA LEU A 93 -2.63 -6.92 11.21
C LEU A 93 -1.20 -6.81 11.76
N PRO A 94 -0.50 -7.96 11.89
CA PRO A 94 0.92 -7.97 12.23
C PRO A 94 1.71 -7.09 11.27
N GLU A 95 2.67 -6.34 11.80
CA GLU A 95 3.47 -5.40 11.02
C GLU A 95 4.22 -6.08 9.86
N ASN A 96 4.70 -7.30 10.06
CA ASN A 96 5.36 -8.09 9.02
C ASN A 96 4.42 -8.45 7.86
N VAL A 97 3.14 -8.73 8.14
CA VAL A 97 2.11 -8.98 7.12
C VAL A 97 1.83 -7.70 6.34
N LEU A 98 1.66 -6.56 7.00
CA LEU A 98 1.47 -5.27 6.32
C LEU A 98 2.65 -4.91 5.42
N LYS A 99 3.87 -5.08 5.92
CA LYS A 99 5.10 -4.88 5.14
C LYS A 99 5.18 -5.83 3.95
N SER A 100 4.83 -7.11 4.15
CA SER A 100 4.78 -8.09 3.07
C SER A 100 3.81 -7.66 1.95
N LEU A 101 2.58 -7.28 2.32
CA LEU A 101 1.58 -6.80 1.36
C LEU A 101 2.03 -5.54 0.62
N ALA A 102 2.65 -4.57 1.32
CA ALA A 102 3.17 -3.36 0.69
C ALA A 102 4.30 -3.65 -0.30
N HIS A 103 5.22 -4.57 0.05
CA HIS A 103 6.28 -5.02 -0.86
C HIS A 103 5.74 -5.81 -2.06
N ASN A 104 4.67 -6.58 -1.89
CA ASN A 104 3.98 -7.24 -3.00
C ASN A 104 3.39 -6.24 -3.99
N LEU A 105 2.69 -5.21 -3.50
CA LEU A 105 2.16 -4.13 -4.33
C LEU A 105 3.28 -3.37 -5.05
N LEU A 106 4.40 -3.13 -4.37
CA LEU A 106 5.58 -2.48 -4.95
C LEU A 106 6.17 -3.31 -6.11
N GLY A 107 6.35 -4.62 -5.89
CA GLY A 107 6.83 -5.53 -6.92
C GLY A 107 5.88 -5.64 -8.10
N GLU A 108 4.57 -5.71 -7.85
CA GLU A 108 3.56 -5.77 -8.90
C GLU A 108 3.54 -4.49 -9.74
N ALA A 109 3.63 -3.32 -9.09
CA ALA A 109 3.70 -2.04 -9.79
C ALA A 109 4.93 -1.96 -10.70
N MET A 110 6.10 -2.37 -10.20
CA MET A 110 7.32 -2.41 -11.00
C MET A 110 7.23 -3.40 -12.17
N ARG A 111 6.60 -4.56 -11.96
CA ARG A 111 6.35 -5.54 -13.03
C ARG A 111 5.47 -4.95 -14.12
N LYS A 112 4.30 -4.40 -13.75
CA LYS A 112 3.38 -3.76 -14.71
C LYS A 112 4.02 -2.56 -15.43
N MET A 113 4.84 -1.77 -14.75
CA MET A 113 5.64 -0.69 -15.38
C MET A 113 6.58 -1.22 -16.46
N ALA A 114 7.21 -2.37 -16.22
CA ALA A 114 8.14 -2.96 -17.16
C ALA A 114 7.43 -3.64 -18.33
N ASP A 115 6.20 -4.11 -18.15
CA ASP A 115 5.37 -4.71 -19.19
C ASP A 115 4.81 -3.67 -20.18
N GLN A 116 4.94 -2.37 -19.90
CA GLN A 116 4.53 -1.32 -20.81
C GLN A 116 5.35 -1.35 -22.10
N ASP A 117 4.69 -1.23 -23.25
CA ASP A 117 5.32 -1.25 -24.58
C ASP A 117 6.50 -0.27 -24.70
N SER A 118 6.34 0.92 -24.12
CA SER A 118 7.39 1.95 -24.11
C SER A 118 8.69 1.49 -23.42
N VAL A 119 8.58 0.60 -22.44
CA VAL A 119 9.71 0.05 -21.69
C VAL A 119 10.25 -1.21 -22.36
N VAL A 120 9.37 -2.14 -22.75
CA VAL A 120 9.75 -3.40 -23.41
C VAL A 120 10.51 -3.14 -24.70
N PHE A 121 10.00 -2.27 -25.57
CA PHE A 121 10.58 -2.02 -26.89
C PHE A 121 11.52 -0.81 -26.91
N GLY A 122 11.42 0.09 -25.93
CA GLY A 122 12.13 1.37 -25.93
C GLY A 122 13.35 1.47 -25.01
N ALA A 123 13.41 0.70 -23.92
CA ALA A 123 14.43 0.90 -22.89
C ALA A 123 14.85 -0.40 -22.18
N PRO A 124 15.72 -1.23 -22.78
CA PRO A 124 16.12 -2.53 -22.21
C PRO A 124 16.78 -2.41 -20.83
N GLU A 125 17.52 -1.33 -20.56
CA GLU A 125 18.12 -1.10 -19.23
C GLU A 125 17.08 -0.71 -18.17
N LYS A 126 16.05 0.04 -18.57
CA LYS A 126 14.92 0.39 -17.68
C LYS A 126 14.11 -0.85 -17.34
N TRP A 127 13.84 -1.71 -18.33
CA TRP A 127 13.18 -3.00 -18.14
C TRP A 127 13.96 -3.87 -17.14
N LYS A 128 15.26 -4.09 -17.36
CA LYS A 128 16.13 -4.87 -16.46
C LYS A 128 16.08 -4.31 -15.04
N THR A 129 16.23 -3.00 -14.89
CA THR A 129 16.20 -2.33 -13.60
C THR A 129 14.87 -2.57 -12.86
N LEU A 130 13.74 -2.38 -13.55
CA LEU A 130 12.42 -2.60 -12.96
C LEU A 130 12.20 -4.06 -12.58
N MET A 131 12.64 -5.01 -13.42
CA MET A 131 12.54 -6.43 -13.13
C MET A 131 13.38 -6.85 -11.92
N GLU A 132 14.60 -6.35 -11.80
CA GLU A 132 15.44 -6.63 -10.62
C GLU A 132 14.86 -6.03 -9.34
N GLN A 133 14.34 -4.80 -9.40
CA GLN A 133 13.66 -4.19 -8.26
C GLN A 133 12.37 -4.95 -7.89
N ALA A 134 11.57 -5.37 -8.88
CA ALA A 134 10.37 -6.16 -8.63
C ALA A 134 10.71 -7.50 -7.95
N LYS A 135 11.71 -8.23 -8.46
CA LYS A 135 12.19 -9.47 -7.85
C LYS A 135 12.69 -9.26 -6.43
N HIS A 136 13.38 -8.15 -6.16
CA HIS A 136 13.81 -7.82 -4.81
C HIS A 136 12.59 -7.60 -3.89
N ALA A 137 11.63 -6.78 -4.32
CA ALA A 137 10.41 -6.51 -3.55
C ALA A 137 9.63 -7.80 -3.23
N PHE A 138 9.41 -8.69 -4.21
CA PHE A 138 8.74 -9.97 -3.98
C PHE A 138 9.51 -10.89 -3.03
N ARG A 139 10.85 -10.94 -3.13
CA ARG A 139 11.67 -11.70 -2.17
C ARG A 139 11.54 -11.16 -0.75
N THR A 140 11.54 -9.83 -0.60
CA THR A 140 11.35 -9.19 0.69
C THR A 140 9.95 -9.50 1.25
N ALA A 141 8.91 -9.43 0.43
CA ALA A 141 7.56 -9.81 0.84
C ALA A 141 7.48 -11.26 1.33
N ALA A 142 8.03 -12.21 0.55
CA ALA A 142 8.04 -13.62 0.91
C ALA A 142 8.88 -13.93 2.17
N ALA A 143 9.91 -13.13 2.46
CA ALA A 143 10.71 -13.26 3.68
C ALA A 143 9.98 -12.73 4.93
N LEU A 144 9.14 -11.71 4.76
CA LEU A 144 8.36 -11.08 5.84
C LEU A 144 7.11 -11.90 6.23
N ASP A 145 6.52 -12.57 5.25
CA ASP A 145 5.37 -13.46 5.45
C ASP A 145 5.55 -14.77 4.66
N PRO A 146 6.28 -15.74 5.24
CA PRO A 146 6.53 -17.03 4.59
C PRO A 146 5.28 -17.91 4.44
N GLU A 147 4.22 -17.65 5.21
CA GLU A 147 2.97 -18.41 5.15
C GLU A 147 2.11 -18.02 3.94
N ASN A 148 2.35 -16.85 3.36
CA ASN A 148 1.67 -16.35 2.15
C ASN A 148 2.29 -16.88 0.83
N GLN A 149 3.06 -17.97 0.88
CA GLN A 149 3.53 -18.69 -0.30
C GLN A 149 2.42 -19.64 -0.81
N HIS A 150 1.52 -19.13 -1.66
CA HIS A 150 0.54 -19.94 -2.38
C HIS A 150 0.75 -19.88 -3.89
#